data_AF-A0A2V9YIT0-F1
#
_entry.id   AF-A0A2V9YIT0-F1
#
_cell.length_a   1.000
_cell.length_b   1.000
_cell.length_c   1.000
_cell.angle_alpha   90.00
_cell.angle_beta   90.00
_cell.angle_gamma   90.00
#
_symmetry.space_group_name_H-M   'P 1'
#
loop_
_entity.id
_entity.type
_entity.pdbx_description
1 polymer ?
#
loop_
_entity_poly.entity_id
_entity_poly.type
_entity_poly.pdbx_seq_one_letter_code
_entity_poly.pdbx_strand_id
1 'polypeptide(L)' 'MATNLAIDDRLIEEARKSGKHKTKKEAVTTALREYIQRHRQRRILEAFGTFDFDPSYDYKAERRRKRLG' A
#
# COMPACT_ATOMS: atom_id res chain seq x y z
N MET A 1 -10.59 10.59 -18.20
CA MET A 1 -10.59 10.26 -19.64
C MET A 1 -10.58 8.74 -19.80
N ALA A 2 -11.24 8.19 -20.81
CA ALA A 2 -11.12 6.77 -21.13
C ALA A 2 -9.89 6.58 -22.02
N THR A 3 -8.90 5.84 -21.52
CA THR A 3 -7.72 5.47 -22.30
C THR A 3 -7.91 4.04 -22.74
N ASN A 4 -7.91 3.80 -24.06
CA ASN A 4 -8.06 2.46 -24.60
C ASN A 4 -6.70 1.73 -24.52
N LEU A 5 -6.41 1.16 -23.35
CA LEU A 5 -5.24 0.33 -23.13
C LEU A 5 -5.63 -1.12 -23.40
N ALA A 6 -4.85 -1.83 -24.22
CA ALA A 6 -5.00 -3.27 -24.38
C ALA A 6 -4.55 -3.97 -23.08
N ILE A 7 -5.52 -4.39 -22.28
CA ILE A 7 -5.31 -5.12 -21.03
C ILE A 7 -6.06 -6.45 -21.15
N ASP A 8 -5.48 -7.53 -20.63
CA ASP A 8 -6.17 -8.82 -20.55
C ASP A 8 -7.44 -8.70 -19.70
N ASP A 9 -8.58 -8.95 -20.34
CA ASP A 9 -9.90 -8.85 -19.74
C ASP A 9 -10.10 -9.87 -18.60
N ARG A 10 -9.39 -11.01 -18.65
CA ARG A 10 -9.40 -12.02 -17.59
C ARG A 10 -8.73 -11.50 -16.32
N LEU A 11 -7.62 -10.77 -16.46
CA LEU A 11 -6.90 -10.14 -15.35
C LEU A 11 -7.78 -9.09 -14.67
N ILE A 12 -8.50 -8.28 -15.46
CA ILE A 12 -9.42 -7.27 -14.93
C ILE A 12 -10.55 -7.92 -14.13
N GLU A 13 -11.14 -9.01 -14.63
CA GLU A 13 -12.19 -9.71 -13.90
C GLU A 13 -11.69 -10.40 -12.63
N GLU A 14 -10.47 -10.94 -12.63
CA GLU A 14 -9.85 -11.48 -11.43
C GLU A 14 -9.62 -10.39 -10.38
N ALA A 15 -9.06 -9.25 -10.78
CA ALA A 15 -8.89 -8.09 -9.90
C ALA A 15 -10.24 -7.57 -9.37
N ARG A 16 -11.28 -7.56 -10.22
CA ARG A 16 -12.62 -7.12 -9.82
C ARG A 16 -13.24 -8.06 -8.78
N LYS A 17 -13.13 -9.37 -8.97
CA LYS A 17 -13.65 -10.38 -8.04
C LYS A 17 -12.87 -10.40 -6.73
N SER A 18 -11.54 -10.40 -6.78
CA SER A 18 -10.67 -10.42 -5.60
C SER A 18 -10.79 -9.14 -4.78
N GLY A 19 -10.85 -7.97 -5.42
CA GLY A 19 -11.07 -6.68 -4.78
C GLY A 19 -12.53 -6.36 -4.46
N LYS A 20 -13.48 -7.24 -4.81
CA LYS A 20 -14.94 -7.06 -4.62
C LYS A 20 -15.49 -5.77 -5.24
N HIS A 21 -14.95 -5.37 -6.39
CA HIS A 21 -15.34 -4.14 -7.08
C HIS A 21 -16.61 -4.33 -7.91
N LYS A 22 -17.43 -3.28 -7.98
CA LYS A 22 -18.68 -3.30 -8.74
C LYS A 22 -18.44 -3.25 -10.25
N THR A 23 -17.37 -2.59 -10.67
CA THR A 23 -17.06 -2.38 -12.10
C THR A 23 -15.60 -2.68 -12.44
N LYS A 24 -15.34 -3.04 -13.70
CA LYS A 24 -13.98 -3.18 -14.25
C LYS A 24 -13.15 -1.90 -14.05
N LYS A 25 -13.75 -0.73 -14.30
CA LYS A 25 -13.10 0.58 -14.12
C LYS A 25 -12.63 0.79 -12.68
N GLU A 26 -13.48 0.46 -11.72
CA GLU A 26 -13.16 0.59 -10.29
C GLU A 26 -12.00 -0.34 -9.90
N ALA A 27 -12.01 -1.59 -10.40
CA ALA A 27 -10.93 -2.55 -10.18
C ALA A 27 -9.60 -2.04 -10.74
N VAL A 28 -9.57 -1.59 -12.00
CA VAL A 28 -8.36 -1.06 -12.63
C VAL A 28 -7.85 0.18 -11.90
N THR A 29 -8.74 1.11 -11.54
CA THR A 29 -8.35 2.34 -10.82
C THR A 29 -7.76 2.02 -9.45
N THR A 30 -8.34 1.06 -8.74
CA THR A 30 -7.87 0.65 -7.42
C THR A 30 -6.53 -0.07 -7.51
N ALA A 31 -6.39 -1.02 -8.45
CA ALA A 31 -5.15 -1.75 -8.69
C ALA A 31 -3.98 -0.80 -8.99
N LEU A 32 -4.19 0.23 -9.84
CA LEU A 32 -3.16 1.24 -10.14
C LEU A 32 -2.78 2.06 -8.91
N ARG A 33 -3.77 2.46 -8.09
CA ARG A 33 -3.50 3.21 -6.85
C ARG A 33 -2.67 2.39 -5.88
N GLU A 34 -3.05 1.13 -5.65
CA GLU A 34 -2.30 0.24 -4.77
C GLU A 34 -0.90 -0.07 -5.30
N TYR A 35 -0.75 -0.28 -6.62
CA TYR A 35 0.54 -0.48 -7.25
C TYR A 35 1.48 0.70 -6.97
N ILE A 36 1.02 1.93 -7.23
CA ILE A 36 1.78 3.15 -6.94
C ILE A 36 2.10 3.24 -5.44
N GLN A 37 1.14 2.95 -4.57
CA GLN A 37 1.35 3.01 -3.12
C GLN A 37 2.38 1.99 -2.64
N ARG A 38 2.31 0.73 -3.11
CA ARG A 38 3.30 -0.31 -2.79
C ARG A 38 4.70 0.11 -3.22
N HIS A 39 4.85 0.69 -4.41
CA HIS A 39 6.13 1.21 -4.87
C HIS A 39 6.64 2.38 -4.03
N ARG A 40 5.77 3.32 -3.64
CA ARG A 40 6.16 4.41 -2.73
C ARG A 40 6.58 3.90 -1.35
N GLN A 41 5.84 2.94 -0.81
CA GLN A 41 6.16 2.33 0.49
C GLN A 41 7.51 1.63 0.46
N ARG A 42 7.87 0.94 -0.64
CA ARG A 42 9.19 0.31 -0.76
C ARG A 42 10.35 1.29 -0.65
N ARG A 43 10.16 2.57 -1.00
CA ARG A 43 11.19 3.60 -0.82
C ARG A 43 11.57 3.85 0.64
N ILE A 44 10.75 3.43 1.61
CA ILE A 44 11.15 3.51 3.03
C ILE A 44 12.41 2.68 3.30
N LEU A 45 12.64 1.62 2.52
CA LEU A 45 13.84 0.79 2.61
C LEU A 45 15.10 1.59 2.23
N GLU A 46 14.97 2.59 1.35
CA GLU A 46 16.09 3.47 0.98
C GLU A 46 16.51 4.39 2.14
N ALA A 47 15.61 4.65 3.09
CA ALA A 47 15.89 5.49 4.27
C ALA A 47 16.51 4.70 5.44
N PHE A 48 16.53 3.36 5.38
CA PHE A 48 17.18 2.57 6.44
C PHE A 48 18.69 2.84 6.43
N GLY A 49 19.23 3.23 7.58
CA GLY A 49 20.65 3.57 7.74
C GLY A 49 21.01 4.98 7.27
N THR A 50 20.05 5.79 6.81
CA THR A 50 20.29 7.21 6.47
C THR A 50 20.03 8.15 7.65
N PHE A 51 19.58 7.61 8.79
CA PHE A 51 19.34 8.37 10.01
C PHE A 51 19.72 7.52 11.23
N ASP A 52 20.23 8.19 12.26
CA ASP A 52 20.57 7.56 13.53
C ASP A 52 19.33 7.47 14.42
N PHE A 53 19.18 6.34 15.10
CA PHE A 53 18.19 6.20 16.17
C PHE A 53 18.76 6.79 17.45
N ASP A 54 17.92 7.52 18.19
CA ASP A 54 18.29 7.99 19.53
C ASP A 54 18.57 6.77 20.43
N PRO A 55 19.80 6.61 20.96
CA PRO A 55 20.17 5.47 21.79
C PRO A 55 19.34 5.35 23.08
N SER A 56 18.73 6.45 23.52
CA SER A 56 17.89 6.51 24.72
C SER A 56 16.41 6.15 24.47
N TYR A 57 16.03 5.89 23.22
CA TYR A 57 14.64 5.62 22.86
C TYR A 57 14.14 4.25 23.33
N ASP A 58 13.35 4.20 24.42
CA ASP A 58 12.66 2.98 24.89
C ASP A 58 11.26 2.83 24.25
N TYR A 59 11.18 2.15 23.10
CA TYR A 59 9.90 1.84 22.45
C TYR A 59 8.95 0.98 23.32
N LYS A 60 9.45 0.28 24.34
CA LYS A 60 8.61 -0.51 25.26
C LYS A 60 7.89 0.38 26.27
N ALA A 61 8.45 1.54 26.64
CA ALA A 61 7.77 2.52 27.51
C ALA A 61 6.45 3.00 26.89
N GLU A 62 6.47 3.34 25.60
CA GLU A 62 5.27 3.73 24.86
C GLU A 62 4.22 2.61 24.77
N ARG A 63 4.66 1.36 24.60
CA ARG A 63 3.75 0.20 24.55
C ARG A 63 3.05 -0.07 25.89
N ARG A 64 3.75 0.12 27.01
CA ARG A 64 3.17 -0.03 28.36
C ARG A 64 2.08 1.00 28.61
N ARG A 65 2.30 2.25 28.19
CA ARG A 65 1.33 3.36 28.35
C ARG A 65 0.00 3.10 27.64
N LYS A 66 0.01 2.52 26.44
CA LYS A 66 -1.21 2.22 25.65
C LYS A 66 -2.02 1.02 26.13
N ARG A 67 -1.49 0.15 26.99
CA ARG A 67 -2.21 -1.02 27.54
C ARG A 67 -2.98 -0.71 28.83
N LEU A 68 -2.74 0.46 29.41
CA LEU A 68 -3.28 0.88 30.70
C LEU A 68 -4.42 1.91 30.56
N GLY A 69 -4.90 2.17 29.35
CA GLY A 69 -6.09 2.98 29.06
C GLY A 69 -6.97 2.26 28.06
#